data_AF-A0A814BTU5-F1
#
_entry.id   AF-A0A814BTU5-F1
#
_cell.length_a   1.000
_cell.length_b   1.000
_cell.length_c   1.000
_cell.angle_alpha   90.00
_cell.angle_beta   90.00
_cell.angle_gamma   90.00
#
_symmetry.space_group_name_H-M   'P 1'
#
loop_
_entity.id
_entity.type
_entity.pdbx_description
1 polymer ?
#
loop_
_entity_poly.entity_id
_entity_poly.type
_entity_poly.pdbx_seq_one_letter_code
_entity_poly.pdbx_strand_id
1 'polypeptide(L)'
;MYYKSSPIIFFIWVILITQCISFPHLASKRGLDYNQPSDHPFIPPGSNDIRGPCPALNTAANHGYLNRSGITNFDELVIMQQDLYNIGLDLAIILATIGVALDGDIITGKLSIGRQSSKVPGILTTPSGLNSHNRFEGDASLTRNDIFLANGDDFTFNSTLFEMMYNESLNNGGLFNAETLSQFRYDRYQQSKAENGQFIFLPQAILLYAAATFLYEVFPNGTDMLPTINVISPFFGAQKTDCGEWIGVPERIPCNWAKRKTPYSAVDLNVQALKLYLANPVLFGGNTGKPNSFIADLQQLTSDNQTVNGVACFIYQAILAVTPSEIDTVVIKPASILSYIINKLDPIFGDQFGCPSTRFKLT
;
A
#
# COMPACT_ATOMS: atom_id res chain seq x y z
N MET A 1 51.82 35.21 20.98
CA MET A 1 50.59 36.02 20.80
C MET A 1 49.43 35.06 20.72
N TYR A 2 48.66 34.95 21.81
CA TYR A 2 47.43 34.17 21.87
C TYR A 2 46.29 35.00 21.24
N TYR A 3 45.54 34.43 20.30
CA TYR A 3 44.18 34.87 20.02
C TYR A 3 43.23 33.69 20.26
N LYS A 4 42.49 33.79 21.37
CA LYS A 4 41.31 32.97 21.68
C LYS A 4 40.19 33.41 20.73
N SER A 5 39.74 32.52 19.85
CA SER A 5 38.42 32.61 19.23
C SER A 5 37.41 31.85 20.08
N SER A 6 36.31 32.52 20.42
CA SER A 6 35.31 32.16 21.42
C SER A 6 34.33 31.08 20.91
N PRO A 7 33.87 30.12 21.74
CA PRO A 7 33.00 29.01 21.31
C PRO A 7 31.53 29.42 21.06
N ILE A 8 31.20 30.71 21.14
CA ILE A 8 29.83 31.22 21.05
C ILE A 8 29.35 31.38 19.60
N ILE A 9 30.26 31.45 18.61
CA ILE A 9 29.89 31.65 17.20
C ILE A 9 29.43 30.33 16.53
N PHE A 10 29.81 29.16 17.07
CA PHE A 10 29.38 27.86 16.52
C PHE A 10 27.96 27.46 16.96
N PHE A 11 27.46 28.00 18.09
CA PHE A 11 26.13 27.69 18.59
C PHE A 11 25.00 28.51 17.96
N ILE A 12 25.31 29.65 17.31
CA ILE A 12 24.30 30.49 16.66
C ILE A 12 23.96 29.98 15.24
N TRP A 13 24.86 29.24 14.59
CA TRP A 13 24.60 28.63 13.28
C TRP A 13 23.82 27.30 13.35
N VAL A 14 23.88 26.58 14.47
CA VAL A 14 23.16 25.30 14.65
C VAL A 14 21.69 25.51 15.03
N ILE A 15 21.35 26.66 15.63
CA ILE A 15 19.97 26.99 16.05
C ILE A 15 19.15 27.64 14.92
N LEU A 16 19.79 28.20 13.89
CA LEU A 16 19.11 28.81 12.74
C LEU A 16 18.85 27.87 11.55
N ILE A 17 19.37 26.64 11.58
CA ILE A 17 19.08 25.61 10.55
C ILE A 17 18.04 24.58 11.03
N THR A 18 17.74 24.53 12.33
CA THR A 18 16.74 23.62 12.92
C THR A 18 15.32 24.20 12.99
N GLN A 19 15.08 25.41 12.48
CA GLN A 19 13.75 26.01 12.36
C GLN A 19 13.49 26.55 10.94
N CYS A 20 13.57 25.69 9.92
CA CYS A 20 12.93 25.97 8.62
C CYS A 20 12.85 24.72 7.73
N ILE A 21 12.28 23.62 8.23
CA ILE A 21 11.52 22.67 7.39
C ILE A 21 10.17 22.43 8.08
N SER A 22 9.51 23.49 8.51
CA SER A 22 8.05 23.46 8.55
C SER A 22 7.62 23.50 7.08
N PHE A 23 7.10 22.42 6.53
CA PHE A 23 6.38 22.40 5.25
C PHE A 23 5.06 23.17 5.45
N PRO A 24 4.95 24.49 5.17
CA PRO A 24 3.77 25.26 5.51
C PRO A 24 2.70 25.16 4.39
N HIS A 25 2.88 24.25 3.42
CA HIS A 25 2.01 24.12 2.25
C HIS A 25 1.37 22.74 2.08
N LEU A 26 1.54 21.82 3.03
CA LEU A 26 0.81 20.54 3.05
C LEU A 26 -0.13 20.37 4.25
N ALA A 27 -0.26 21.39 5.10
CA ALA A 27 -1.35 21.44 6.07
C ALA A 27 -2.63 21.86 5.33
N SER A 28 -3.42 20.88 4.89
CA SER A 28 -4.78 21.09 4.39
C SER A 28 -5.57 21.88 5.43
N LYS A 29 -5.77 23.18 5.19
CA LYS A 29 -6.69 24.04 5.95
C LYS A 29 -8.15 23.78 5.51
N ARG A 30 -8.54 22.53 5.30
CA ARG A 30 -9.94 22.17 5.12
C ARG A 30 -10.44 21.54 6.41
N GLY A 31 -11.34 22.27 7.07
CA GLY A 31 -12.06 21.81 8.24
C GLY A 31 -12.75 20.46 7.96
N LEU A 32 -12.93 19.71 9.03
CA LEU A 32 -13.57 18.40 9.05
C LEU A 32 -15.05 18.54 8.66
N ASP A 33 -15.35 18.59 7.36
CA ASP A 33 -16.71 18.33 6.88
C ASP A 33 -16.86 16.82 6.70
N TYR A 34 -17.67 16.22 7.57
CA TYR A 34 -17.85 14.76 7.69
C TYR A 34 -18.91 14.20 6.75
N ASN A 35 -19.53 15.04 5.91
CA ASN A 35 -20.41 14.61 4.84
C ASN A 35 -19.63 14.64 3.53
N GLN A 36 -19.83 13.64 2.65
CA GLN A 36 -19.31 13.63 1.27
C GLN A 36 -19.41 15.05 0.69
N PRO A 37 -18.30 15.79 0.56
CA PRO A 37 -18.43 17.15 0.11
C PRO A 37 -18.89 17.09 -1.34
N SER A 38 -19.84 17.96 -1.70
CA SER A 38 -20.48 17.99 -3.01
C SER A 38 -19.50 18.14 -4.19
N ASP A 39 -18.22 18.40 -3.90
CA ASP A 39 -17.11 18.56 -4.83
C ASP A 39 -16.47 17.23 -5.29
N HIS A 40 -16.77 16.09 -4.65
CA HIS A 40 -16.22 14.77 -5.01
C HIS A 40 -17.29 13.72 -5.42
N PRO A 41 -18.15 14.01 -6.42
CA PRO A 41 -19.19 13.08 -6.84
C PRO A 41 -18.58 11.83 -7.49
N PHE A 42 -19.26 10.69 -7.29
CA PHE A 42 -18.97 9.47 -8.02
C PHE A 42 -19.23 9.68 -9.52
N ILE A 43 -18.24 9.38 -10.35
CA ILE A 43 -18.38 9.28 -11.80
C ILE A 43 -17.72 7.95 -12.19
N PRO A 44 -18.44 7.03 -12.85
CA PRO A 44 -17.87 5.77 -13.29
C PRO A 44 -16.72 6.02 -14.28
N PRO A 45 -15.66 5.19 -14.27
CA PRO A 45 -14.53 5.35 -15.18
C PRO A 45 -14.99 5.18 -16.63
N GLY A 46 -14.51 6.06 -17.51
CA GLY A 46 -14.70 5.95 -18.95
C GLY A 46 -13.76 4.89 -19.56
N SER A 47 -13.93 4.63 -20.86
CA SER A 47 -13.14 3.62 -21.58
C SER A 47 -11.63 3.89 -21.63
N ASN A 48 -11.23 5.15 -21.43
CA ASN A 48 -9.82 5.58 -21.44
C ASN A 48 -9.24 5.77 -20.03
N ASP A 49 -10.05 5.60 -18.98
CA ASP A 49 -9.61 5.76 -17.60
C ASP A 49 -9.01 4.45 -17.09
N ILE A 50 -7.88 4.56 -16.38
CA ILE A 50 -7.14 3.40 -15.89
C ILE A 50 -7.52 3.15 -14.42
N ARG A 51 -7.82 1.89 -14.13
CA ARG A 51 -8.00 1.34 -12.78
C ARG A 51 -7.10 0.11 -12.66
N GLY A 52 -6.77 -0.27 -11.43
CA GLY A 52 -5.84 -1.38 -11.16
C GLY A 52 -6.24 -2.21 -9.94
N PRO A 53 -5.28 -2.89 -9.29
CA PRO A 53 -5.59 -3.85 -8.24
C PRO A 53 -6.00 -3.19 -6.91
N CYS A 54 -5.73 -1.89 -6.73
CA CYS A 54 -5.99 -1.20 -5.46
C CYS A 54 -7.41 -0.58 -5.41
N PRO A 55 -8.35 -1.14 -4.60
CA PRO A 55 -9.70 -0.61 -4.48
C PRO A 55 -9.77 0.85 -3.98
N ALA A 56 -8.85 1.22 -3.08
CA ALA A 56 -8.79 2.56 -2.51
C ALA A 56 -8.42 3.62 -3.58
N LEU A 57 -7.39 3.37 -4.39
CA LEU A 57 -6.96 4.31 -5.43
C LEU A 57 -8.00 4.44 -6.54
N ASN A 58 -8.63 3.33 -6.91
CA ASN A 58 -9.68 3.31 -7.89
C ASN A 58 -10.93 4.08 -7.43
N THR A 59 -11.34 3.89 -6.18
CA THR A 59 -12.41 4.68 -5.55
C THR A 59 -12.05 6.16 -5.55
N ALA A 60 -10.83 6.52 -5.14
CA ALA A 60 -10.36 7.90 -5.13
C ALA A 60 -10.41 8.55 -6.52
N ALA A 61 -10.01 7.83 -7.57
CA ALA A 61 -10.10 8.30 -8.95
C ALA A 61 -11.57 8.39 -9.44
N ASN A 62 -12.44 7.46 -9.05
CA ASN A 62 -13.88 7.50 -9.35
C ASN A 62 -14.61 8.65 -8.63
N HIS A 63 -14.02 9.24 -7.60
CA HIS A 63 -14.55 10.40 -6.88
C HIS A 63 -13.75 11.69 -7.13
N GLY A 64 -12.72 11.65 -7.98
CA GLY A 64 -11.92 12.83 -8.33
C GLY A 64 -11.00 13.33 -7.21
N TYR A 65 -10.70 12.51 -6.19
CA TYR A 65 -9.61 12.79 -5.25
C TYR A 65 -8.24 12.52 -5.89
N LEU A 66 -8.20 11.59 -6.85
CA LEU A 66 -7.15 11.49 -7.85
C LEU A 66 -7.69 11.91 -9.22
N ASN A 67 -6.78 12.26 -10.12
CA ASN A 67 -7.06 12.42 -11.53
C ASN A 67 -7.83 11.21 -12.06
N ARG A 68 -9.05 11.45 -12.56
CA ARG A 68 -10.00 10.42 -12.98
C ARG A 68 -9.44 9.47 -14.05
N SER A 69 -8.45 9.94 -14.82
CA SER A 69 -7.74 9.12 -15.82
C SER A 69 -6.92 7.96 -15.24
N GLY A 70 -6.67 7.95 -13.93
CA GLY A 70 -5.82 6.96 -13.28
C GLY A 70 -4.32 7.23 -13.40
N ILE A 71 -3.93 8.39 -13.95
CA ILE A 71 -2.54 8.86 -13.94
C ILE A 71 -2.38 9.93 -12.88
N THR A 72 -1.58 9.63 -11.87
CA THR A 72 -1.37 10.47 -10.69
C THR A 72 0.10 10.84 -10.51
N ASN A 73 0.42 11.54 -9.42
CA ASN A 73 1.78 11.84 -8.99
C ASN A 73 1.93 11.72 -7.47
N PHE A 74 3.17 11.77 -6.99
CA PHE A 74 3.52 11.63 -5.58
C PHE A 74 2.69 12.55 -4.64
N ASP A 75 2.58 13.84 -4.96
CA ASP A 75 1.88 14.79 -4.09
C ASP A 75 0.38 14.52 -4.05
N GLU A 76 -0.21 14.22 -5.22
CA GLU A 76 -1.63 13.87 -5.32
C GLU A 76 -1.95 12.57 -4.55
N LEU A 77 -1.06 11.57 -4.59
CA LEU A 77 -1.16 10.36 -3.78
C LEU A 77 -1.13 10.68 -2.29
N VAL A 78 -0.20 11.51 -1.83
CA VAL A 78 -0.06 11.88 -0.41
C VAL A 78 -1.28 12.66 0.08
N ILE A 79 -1.75 13.62 -0.72
CA ILE A 79 -2.91 14.46 -0.37
C ILE A 79 -4.19 13.61 -0.34
N MET A 80 -4.44 12.80 -1.37
CA MET A 80 -5.65 11.98 -1.45
C MET A 80 -5.78 11.02 -0.27
N GLN A 81 -4.69 10.37 0.14
CA GLN A 81 -4.72 9.44 1.28
C GLN A 81 -5.16 10.13 2.58
N GLN A 82 -4.73 11.37 2.80
CA GLN A 82 -5.13 12.18 3.95
C GLN A 82 -6.58 12.70 3.80
N ASP A 83 -6.90 13.27 2.64
CA ASP A 83 -8.17 13.95 2.40
C ASP A 83 -9.35 12.96 2.34
N LEU A 84 -9.20 11.81 1.67
CA LEU A 84 -10.26 10.82 1.54
C LEU A 84 -10.30 9.86 2.75
N TYR A 85 -9.16 9.31 3.16
CA TYR A 85 -9.11 8.19 4.11
C TYR A 85 -8.64 8.56 5.52
N ASN A 86 -8.19 9.79 5.73
CA ASN A 86 -7.52 10.22 6.96
C ASN A 86 -6.33 9.31 7.33
N ILE A 87 -5.54 8.93 6.31
CA ILE A 87 -4.23 8.29 6.52
C ILE A 87 -3.26 9.35 7.03
N GLY A 88 -2.43 9.00 8.02
CA GLY A 88 -1.39 9.87 8.56
C GLY A 88 -0.35 10.24 7.50
N LEU A 89 0.24 11.43 7.61
CA LEU A 89 1.23 11.92 6.64
C LEU A 89 2.42 10.98 6.47
N ASP A 90 2.88 10.38 7.57
CA ASP A 90 3.94 9.38 7.60
C ASP A 90 3.62 8.18 6.71
N LEU A 91 2.46 7.56 6.92
CA LEU A 91 2.02 6.41 6.14
C LEU A 91 1.74 6.80 4.67
N ALA A 92 1.13 7.97 4.44
CA ALA A 92 0.86 8.47 3.10
C ALA A 92 2.15 8.63 2.28
N ILE A 93 3.22 9.17 2.90
CA ILE A 93 4.55 9.30 2.28
C ILE A 93 5.15 7.91 2.02
N ILE A 94 5.06 6.97 2.97
CA ILE A 94 5.57 5.60 2.76
C ILE A 94 4.93 4.97 1.52
N LEU A 95 3.60 4.92 1.46
CA LEU A 95 2.86 4.26 0.38
C LEU A 95 3.09 4.94 -0.98
N ALA A 96 3.09 6.29 -1.02
CA ALA A 96 3.37 7.03 -2.24
C ALA A 96 4.83 6.84 -2.71
N THR A 97 5.78 6.73 -1.77
CA THR A 97 7.18 6.49 -2.10
C THR A 97 7.36 5.12 -2.71
N ILE A 98 6.82 4.07 -2.08
CA ILE A 98 6.95 2.70 -2.58
C ILE A 98 6.27 2.58 -3.95
N GLY A 99 5.04 3.09 -4.13
CA GLY A 99 4.34 3.04 -5.41
C GLY A 99 5.09 3.73 -6.55
N VAL A 100 5.62 4.94 -6.31
CA VAL A 100 6.38 5.67 -7.34
C VAL A 100 7.74 5.02 -7.60
N ALA A 101 8.43 4.55 -6.56
CA ALA A 101 9.75 3.94 -6.70
C ALA A 101 9.71 2.60 -7.45
N LEU A 102 8.68 1.80 -7.18
CA LEU A 102 8.54 0.48 -7.77
C LEU A 102 7.85 0.54 -9.13
N ASP A 103 6.77 1.30 -9.31
CA ASP A 103 5.93 1.20 -10.53
C ASP A 103 5.80 2.50 -11.32
N GLY A 104 6.39 3.58 -10.80
CA GLY A 104 6.31 4.93 -11.36
C GLY A 104 7.60 5.44 -12.01
N ASP A 105 7.57 6.72 -12.32
CA ASP A 105 8.72 7.50 -12.76
C ASP A 105 9.20 8.40 -11.62
N ILE A 106 10.32 8.04 -11.01
CA ILE A 106 10.90 8.77 -9.86
C ILE A 106 11.32 10.21 -10.19
N ILE A 107 11.53 10.56 -11.47
CA ILE A 107 11.92 11.93 -11.85
C ILE A 107 10.72 12.85 -11.88
N THR A 108 9.61 12.40 -12.49
CA THR A 108 8.39 13.20 -12.55
C THR A 108 7.47 12.98 -11.35
N GLY A 109 7.74 11.96 -10.55
CA GLY A 109 6.87 11.49 -9.47
C GLY A 109 5.58 10.85 -9.95
N LYS A 110 5.41 10.60 -11.27
CA LYS A 110 4.17 10.11 -11.85
C LYS A 110 4.01 8.60 -11.70
N LEU A 111 2.77 8.16 -11.55
CA LEU A 111 2.37 6.76 -11.43
C LEU A 111 1.06 6.52 -12.18
N SER A 112 0.94 5.35 -12.82
CA SER A 112 -0.34 4.81 -13.28
C SER A 112 -0.91 3.90 -12.18
N ILE A 113 -2.16 4.12 -11.76
CA ILE A 113 -2.80 3.27 -10.72
C ILE A 113 -3.23 1.89 -11.23
N GLY A 114 -2.94 1.57 -12.50
CA GLY A 114 -3.20 0.27 -13.10
C GLY A 114 -2.16 -0.08 -14.15
N ARG A 115 -2.59 -0.45 -15.38
CA ARG A 115 -1.68 -0.83 -16.47
C ARG A 115 -0.64 0.25 -16.84
N GLN A 116 0.43 -0.16 -17.51
CA GLN A 116 1.44 0.72 -18.10
C GLN A 116 0.79 1.78 -19.01
N SER A 117 1.31 3.00 -18.97
CA SER A 117 0.80 4.12 -19.78
C SER A 117 1.93 5.02 -20.26
N SER A 118 1.88 5.40 -21.53
CA SER A 118 2.79 6.41 -22.12
C SER A 118 2.66 7.80 -21.49
N LYS A 119 1.61 8.03 -20.67
CA LYS A 119 1.44 9.25 -19.88
C LYS A 119 2.39 9.33 -18.67
N VAL A 120 3.09 8.23 -18.35
CA VAL A 120 4.15 8.14 -17.36
C VAL A 120 5.50 7.99 -18.12
N PRO A 121 6.33 9.04 -18.21
CA PRO A 121 7.41 9.11 -19.21
C PRO A 121 8.55 8.10 -19.06
N GLY A 122 8.88 7.68 -17.84
CA GLY A 122 9.95 6.71 -17.61
C GLY A 122 11.34 7.22 -17.95
N ILE A 123 11.76 8.32 -17.30
CA ILE A 123 13.02 8.99 -17.63
C ILE A 123 14.25 8.17 -17.20
N LEU A 124 14.20 7.55 -16.02
CA LEU A 124 15.29 6.72 -15.45
C LEU A 124 14.84 5.30 -15.08
N THR A 125 13.57 4.99 -15.27
CA THR A 125 12.94 3.72 -14.96
C THR A 125 12.04 3.33 -16.12
N THR A 126 11.57 2.09 -16.13
CA THR A 126 10.46 1.66 -17.01
C THR A 126 9.20 1.59 -16.15
N PRO A 127 8.38 2.65 -16.06
CA PRO A 127 7.16 2.66 -15.26
C PRO A 127 6.17 1.71 -15.91
N SER A 128 5.78 0.72 -15.15
CA SER A 128 4.90 -0.36 -15.60
C SER A 128 3.50 -0.22 -15.00
N GLY A 129 3.33 0.67 -14.00
CA GLY A 129 2.06 0.90 -13.31
C GLY A 129 1.70 -0.22 -12.32
N LEU A 130 0.70 -0.01 -11.48
CA LEU A 130 0.38 -0.93 -10.38
C LEU A 130 -0.15 -2.32 -10.80
N ASN A 131 -0.43 -2.58 -12.08
CA ASN A 131 -0.72 -3.95 -12.57
C ASN A 131 0.57 -4.78 -12.77
N SER A 132 1.72 -4.32 -12.27
CA SER A 132 3.00 -4.97 -12.52
C SER A 132 3.30 -5.98 -11.44
N HIS A 133 3.26 -7.24 -11.83
CA HIS A 133 3.47 -8.35 -10.91
C HIS A 133 4.86 -8.38 -10.26
N ASN A 134 4.90 -8.79 -8.99
CA ASN A 134 6.09 -8.92 -8.15
C ASN A 134 6.88 -7.61 -7.95
N ARG A 135 6.20 -6.46 -8.04
CA ARG A 135 6.74 -5.15 -7.67
C ARG A 135 6.03 -4.65 -6.42
N PHE A 136 4.96 -3.89 -6.59
CA PHE A 136 4.01 -3.59 -5.51
C PHE A 136 2.86 -4.61 -5.45
N GLU A 137 2.39 -5.05 -6.61
CA GLU A 137 1.41 -6.14 -6.76
C GLU A 137 2.08 -7.49 -6.44
N GLY A 138 1.30 -8.44 -5.91
CA GLY A 138 1.75 -9.81 -5.70
C GLY A 138 0.60 -10.81 -5.50
N ASP A 139 0.96 -12.09 -5.59
CA ASP A 139 0.06 -13.24 -5.44
C ASP A 139 -0.70 -13.26 -4.10
N ALA A 140 -1.76 -14.08 -4.03
CA ALA A 140 -2.62 -14.24 -2.84
C ALA A 140 -3.35 -12.94 -2.44
N SER A 141 -3.71 -12.13 -3.43
CA SER A 141 -4.61 -10.99 -3.29
C SER A 141 -6.00 -11.42 -2.80
N LEU A 142 -6.67 -10.53 -2.04
CA LEU A 142 -7.98 -10.83 -1.43
C LEU A 142 -9.09 -11.04 -2.48
N THR A 143 -9.10 -10.22 -3.53
CA THR A 143 -10.19 -10.17 -4.52
C THR A 143 -9.70 -10.06 -5.96
N ARG A 144 -8.41 -10.26 -6.19
CA ARG A 144 -7.75 -10.26 -7.49
C ARG A 144 -7.07 -11.61 -7.68
N ASN A 145 -6.97 -12.06 -8.93
CA ASN A 145 -6.31 -13.32 -9.25
C ASN A 145 -4.80 -13.20 -9.09
N ASP A 146 -4.15 -14.34 -8.87
CA ASP A 146 -2.73 -14.46 -9.15
C ASP A 146 -2.50 -14.37 -10.67
N ILE A 147 -1.51 -13.58 -11.10
CA ILE A 147 -1.32 -13.24 -12.52
C ILE A 147 -1.20 -14.49 -13.42
N PHE A 148 -0.54 -15.53 -12.91
CA PHE A 148 -0.27 -16.78 -13.62
C PHE A 148 -1.55 -17.58 -13.91
N LEU A 149 -2.56 -17.46 -13.03
CA LEU A 149 -3.81 -18.20 -13.15
C LEU A 149 -4.84 -17.49 -14.06
N ALA A 150 -4.62 -16.21 -14.37
CA ALA A 150 -5.60 -15.37 -15.06
C ALA A 150 -5.06 -14.73 -16.34
N ASN A 151 -4.10 -15.36 -17.02
CA ASN A 151 -3.56 -14.88 -18.30
C ASN A 151 -3.08 -13.42 -18.26
N GLY A 152 -2.50 -12.98 -17.14
CA GLY A 152 -2.05 -11.59 -16.98
C GLY A 152 -3.03 -10.65 -16.27
N ASP A 153 -4.21 -11.12 -15.85
CA ASP A 153 -5.22 -10.29 -15.16
C ASP A 153 -5.16 -10.46 -13.64
N ASP A 154 -4.26 -9.72 -13.00
CA ASP A 154 -4.07 -9.60 -11.54
C ASP A 154 -4.77 -8.37 -10.93
N PHE A 155 -5.63 -7.69 -11.70
CA PHE A 155 -6.15 -6.37 -11.32
C PHE A 155 -7.68 -6.29 -11.33
N THR A 156 -8.36 -7.08 -12.17
CA THR A 156 -9.82 -7.11 -12.25
C THR A 156 -10.42 -7.74 -11.00
N PHE A 157 -11.54 -7.19 -10.54
CA PHE A 157 -12.31 -7.75 -9.44
C PHE A 157 -12.78 -9.18 -9.76
N ASN A 158 -12.45 -10.13 -8.88
CA ASN A 158 -12.91 -11.50 -8.92
C ASN A 158 -14.04 -11.69 -7.88
N SER A 159 -15.25 -11.93 -8.38
CA SER A 159 -16.44 -12.13 -7.55
C SER A 159 -16.39 -13.41 -6.72
N THR A 160 -15.80 -14.48 -7.24
CA THR A 160 -15.61 -15.74 -6.51
C THR A 160 -14.72 -15.53 -5.28
N LEU A 161 -13.60 -14.83 -5.43
CA LEU A 161 -12.71 -14.52 -4.30
C LEU A 161 -13.38 -13.59 -3.28
N PHE A 162 -14.15 -12.60 -3.74
CA PHE A 162 -14.93 -11.76 -2.83
C PHE A 162 -16.02 -12.56 -2.10
N GLU A 163 -16.68 -13.49 -2.77
CA GLU A 163 -17.67 -14.37 -2.15
C GLU A 163 -17.04 -15.27 -1.09
N MET A 164 -15.85 -15.82 -1.34
CA MET A 164 -15.10 -16.57 -0.32
C MET A 164 -14.79 -15.69 0.90
N MET A 165 -14.30 -14.46 0.69
CA MET A 165 -14.05 -13.50 1.77
C MET A 165 -15.33 -13.17 2.56
N TYR A 166 -16.43 -12.95 1.85
CA TYR A 166 -17.73 -12.67 2.45
C TYR A 166 -18.23 -13.85 3.29
N ASN A 167 -18.11 -15.08 2.78
CA ASN A 167 -18.51 -16.28 3.50
C ASN A 167 -17.68 -16.47 4.78
N GLU A 168 -16.38 -16.17 4.75
CA GLU A 168 -15.57 -16.18 5.97
C GLU A 168 -16.00 -15.10 6.96
N SER A 169 -16.47 -13.94 6.48
CA SER A 169 -17.04 -12.91 7.37
C SER A 169 -18.29 -13.41 8.12
N LEU A 170 -19.09 -14.31 7.53
CA LEU A 170 -20.29 -14.86 8.17
C LEU A 170 -19.95 -15.73 9.39
N ASN A 171 -18.78 -16.39 9.38
CA ASN A 171 -18.27 -17.14 10.53
C ASN A 171 -17.87 -16.21 11.70
N ASN A 172 -17.67 -14.93 11.43
CA ASN A 172 -17.16 -13.91 12.35
C ASN A 172 -18.18 -12.77 12.56
N GLY A 173 -19.47 -13.11 12.58
CA GLY A 173 -20.55 -12.16 12.87
C GLY A 173 -20.90 -11.21 11.70
N GLY A 174 -20.51 -11.55 10.47
CA GLY A 174 -20.72 -10.73 9.27
C GLY A 174 -19.77 -9.55 9.15
N LEU A 175 -18.62 -9.60 9.83
CA LEU A 175 -17.64 -8.52 9.91
C LEU A 175 -16.33 -8.90 9.19
N PHE A 176 -15.78 -7.97 8.42
CA PHE A 176 -14.46 -8.08 7.79
C PHE A 176 -13.36 -7.64 8.76
N ASN A 177 -13.35 -8.21 9.97
CA ASN A 177 -12.41 -7.90 11.05
C ASN A 177 -11.07 -8.66 10.92
N ALA A 178 -10.19 -8.52 11.91
CA ALA A 178 -8.88 -9.15 11.92
C ALA A 178 -8.97 -10.69 11.89
N GLU A 179 -9.96 -11.27 12.56
CA GLU A 179 -10.22 -12.71 12.59
C GLU A 179 -10.57 -13.22 11.18
N THR A 180 -11.59 -12.63 10.54
CA THR A 180 -11.98 -12.93 9.16
C THR A 180 -10.81 -12.82 8.19
N LEU A 181 -10.08 -11.71 8.24
CA LEU A 181 -9.04 -11.44 7.24
C LEU A 181 -7.76 -12.23 7.49
N SER A 182 -7.45 -12.60 8.74
CA SER A 182 -6.32 -13.48 9.00
C SER A 182 -6.58 -14.87 8.44
N GLN A 183 -7.77 -15.43 8.70
CA GLN A 183 -8.17 -16.73 8.18
C GLN A 183 -8.23 -16.70 6.64
N PHE A 184 -8.91 -15.72 6.07
CA PHE A 184 -9.06 -15.65 4.61
C PHE A 184 -7.72 -15.40 3.89
N ARG A 185 -6.77 -14.65 4.50
CA ARG A 185 -5.40 -14.55 3.94
C ARG A 185 -4.66 -15.87 3.97
N TYR A 186 -4.78 -16.64 5.05
CA TYR A 186 -4.21 -17.97 5.12
C TYR A 186 -4.82 -18.86 4.02
N ASP A 187 -6.13 -18.81 3.82
CA ASP A 187 -6.81 -19.58 2.78
C ASP A 187 -6.34 -19.18 1.37
N ARG A 188 -6.17 -17.88 1.11
CA ARG A 188 -5.60 -17.38 -0.16
C ARG A 188 -4.17 -17.87 -0.38
N TYR A 189 -3.34 -17.85 0.66
CA TYR A 189 -1.98 -18.40 0.60
C TYR A 189 -2.00 -19.91 0.27
N GLN A 190 -2.85 -20.70 0.94
CA GLN A 190 -2.95 -22.13 0.67
C GLN A 190 -3.49 -22.41 -0.74
N GLN A 191 -4.48 -21.64 -1.19
CA GLN A 191 -5.03 -21.74 -2.53
C GLN A 191 -3.96 -21.44 -3.59
N SER A 192 -3.24 -20.33 -3.47
CA SER A 192 -2.16 -19.97 -4.40
C SER A 192 -1.06 -21.03 -4.39
N LYS A 193 -0.68 -21.55 -3.22
CA LYS A 193 0.26 -22.67 -3.13
C LYS A 193 -0.26 -23.95 -3.83
N ALA A 194 -1.56 -24.21 -3.75
CA ALA A 194 -2.17 -25.42 -4.31
C ALA A 194 -2.46 -25.34 -5.80
N GLU A 195 -2.65 -24.14 -6.36
CA GLU A 195 -3.15 -23.93 -7.72
C GLU A 195 -2.14 -23.21 -8.62
N ASN A 196 -1.37 -22.25 -8.09
CA ASN A 196 -0.44 -21.43 -8.86
C ASN A 196 0.96 -22.06 -8.86
N GLY A 197 1.36 -22.69 -9.96
CA GLY A 197 2.70 -23.27 -10.10
C GLY A 197 3.86 -22.29 -10.09
N GLN A 198 3.58 -20.99 -10.23
CA GLN A 198 4.54 -19.89 -10.13
C GLN A 198 4.35 -19.04 -8.87
N PHE A 199 3.61 -19.55 -7.87
CA PHE A 199 3.34 -18.83 -6.64
C PHE A 199 4.63 -18.34 -5.97
N ILE A 200 4.72 -17.04 -5.70
CA ILE A 200 5.84 -16.43 -4.99
C ILE A 200 5.31 -15.65 -3.77
N PHE A 201 5.83 -15.97 -2.59
CA PHE A 201 5.46 -15.34 -1.33
C PHE A 201 6.71 -14.98 -0.52
N LEU A 202 7.36 -13.89 -0.91
CA LEU A 202 8.60 -13.42 -0.31
C LEU A 202 8.33 -12.42 0.83
N PRO A 203 9.33 -12.01 1.60
CA PRO A 203 9.16 -11.04 2.69
C PRO A 203 8.33 -9.80 2.37
N GLN A 204 8.39 -9.26 1.15
CA GLN A 204 7.55 -8.10 0.77
C GLN A 204 6.05 -8.40 0.81
N ALA A 205 5.62 -9.66 0.78
CA ALA A 205 4.22 -10.06 0.91
C ALA A 205 3.59 -9.66 2.26
N ILE A 206 4.40 -9.24 3.25
CA ILE A 206 3.89 -8.57 4.47
C ILE A 206 3.06 -7.32 4.10
N LEU A 207 3.34 -6.65 2.99
CA LEU A 207 2.54 -5.53 2.49
C LEU A 207 1.09 -5.94 2.19
N LEU A 208 0.84 -7.20 1.84
CA LEU A 208 -0.52 -7.72 1.68
C LEU A 208 -1.22 -7.74 3.05
N TYR A 209 -0.59 -8.25 4.10
CA TYR A 209 -1.17 -8.21 5.45
C TYR A 209 -1.48 -6.79 5.89
N ALA A 210 -0.55 -5.85 5.66
CA ALA A 210 -0.76 -4.44 5.91
C ALA A 210 -1.97 -3.88 5.14
N ALA A 211 -2.10 -4.17 3.84
CA ALA A 211 -3.24 -3.74 3.03
C ALA A 211 -4.58 -4.35 3.48
N ALA A 212 -4.60 -5.58 4.01
CA ALA A 212 -5.84 -6.15 4.56
C ALA A 212 -6.33 -5.39 5.80
N THR A 213 -5.43 -4.81 6.59
CA THR A 213 -5.85 -4.03 7.77
C THR A 213 -6.76 -2.86 7.41
N PHE A 214 -6.63 -2.32 6.19
CA PHE A 214 -7.48 -1.22 5.73
C PHE A 214 -8.97 -1.56 5.73
N LEU A 215 -9.35 -2.84 5.61
CA LEU A 215 -10.76 -3.24 5.65
C LEU A 215 -11.39 -3.04 7.03
N TYR A 216 -10.63 -3.13 8.13
CA TYR A 216 -11.15 -2.90 9.49
C TYR A 216 -10.58 -1.66 10.20
N GLU A 217 -9.59 -1.01 9.62
CA GLU A 217 -9.02 0.24 10.18
C GLU A 217 -9.39 1.46 9.35
N VAL A 218 -9.49 1.37 8.02
CA VAL A 218 -9.59 2.56 7.15
C VAL A 218 -10.96 2.69 6.51
N PHE A 219 -11.46 1.61 5.94
CA PHE A 219 -12.76 1.57 5.25
C PHE A 219 -13.98 1.64 6.16
N PRO A 220 -13.97 1.18 7.43
CA PRO A 220 -15.14 1.32 8.29
C PRO A 220 -15.60 2.78 8.43
N ASN A 221 -16.89 2.98 8.67
CA ASN A 221 -17.43 4.33 8.84
C ASN A 221 -16.84 4.93 10.13
N GLY A 222 -16.31 6.16 10.07
CA GLY A 222 -15.72 6.85 11.21
C GLY A 222 -16.66 7.10 12.41
N THR A 223 -17.95 6.78 12.27
CA THR A 223 -18.94 6.86 13.34
C THR A 223 -18.93 5.63 14.25
N ASP A 224 -18.90 4.42 13.69
CA ASP A 224 -19.04 3.15 14.42
C ASP A 224 -17.82 2.24 14.29
N MET A 225 -16.95 2.50 13.31
CA MET A 225 -15.78 1.69 12.95
C MET A 225 -16.12 0.21 12.68
N LEU A 226 -17.33 -0.08 12.18
CA LEU A 226 -17.75 -1.46 11.89
C LEU A 226 -17.45 -1.85 10.42
N PRO A 227 -16.63 -2.88 10.17
CA PRO A 227 -16.33 -3.37 8.81
C PRO A 227 -17.44 -4.28 8.30
N THR A 228 -18.63 -3.73 8.06
CA THR A 228 -19.78 -4.51 7.58
C THR A 228 -19.76 -4.66 6.05
N ILE A 229 -20.49 -5.64 5.52
CA ILE A 229 -20.62 -5.83 4.06
C ILE A 229 -21.08 -4.57 3.31
N ASN A 230 -21.99 -3.78 3.90
CA ASN A 230 -22.50 -2.55 3.28
C ASN A 230 -21.43 -1.45 3.15
N VAL A 231 -20.38 -1.54 3.96
CA VAL A 231 -19.24 -0.62 3.92
C VAL A 231 -18.12 -1.16 3.03
N ILE A 232 -17.83 -2.46 3.10
CA ILE A 232 -16.71 -3.06 2.37
C ILE A 232 -17.03 -3.30 0.89
N SER A 233 -18.23 -3.77 0.57
CA SER A 233 -18.57 -4.14 -0.81
C SER A 233 -18.45 -2.97 -1.80
N PRO A 234 -18.85 -1.71 -1.49
CA PRO A 234 -18.71 -0.62 -2.44
C PRO A 234 -17.26 -0.24 -2.73
N PHE A 235 -16.36 -0.31 -1.74
CA PHE A 235 -14.92 -0.05 -1.95
C PHE A 235 -14.27 -1.08 -2.88
N PHE A 236 -14.74 -2.33 -2.88
CA PHE A 236 -14.29 -3.39 -3.79
C PHE A 236 -15.09 -3.45 -5.10
N GLY A 237 -16.13 -2.61 -5.25
CA GLY A 237 -16.97 -2.65 -6.43
C GLY A 237 -17.80 -3.93 -6.50
N ALA A 238 -18.03 -4.58 -5.36
CA ALA A 238 -18.83 -5.79 -5.28
C ALA A 238 -20.31 -5.41 -5.11
N GLN A 239 -21.15 -5.83 -6.05
CA GLN A 239 -22.59 -5.66 -5.98
C GLN A 239 -23.28 -7.01 -6.04
N LYS A 240 -24.21 -7.25 -5.10
CA LYS A 240 -25.03 -8.45 -5.10
C LYS A 240 -26.21 -8.25 -6.05
N THR A 241 -26.46 -9.20 -6.95
CA THR A 241 -27.62 -9.21 -7.85
C THR A 241 -28.87 -9.70 -7.13
N ASP A 242 -30.04 -9.52 -7.74
CA ASP A 242 -31.31 -10.04 -7.22
C ASP A 242 -31.32 -11.57 -7.10
N CYS A 243 -30.51 -12.26 -7.92
CA CYS A 243 -30.32 -13.70 -7.88
C CYS A 243 -29.33 -14.15 -6.79
N GLY A 244 -28.70 -13.21 -6.07
CA GLY A 244 -27.76 -13.50 -4.98
C GLY A 244 -26.29 -13.62 -5.39
N GLU A 245 -25.97 -13.45 -6.68
CA GLU A 245 -24.59 -13.52 -7.19
C GLU A 245 -23.84 -12.21 -7.00
N TRP A 246 -22.52 -12.26 -6.81
CA TRP A 246 -21.68 -11.07 -6.79
C TRP A 246 -21.20 -10.71 -8.20
N ILE A 247 -21.31 -9.44 -8.56
CA ILE A 247 -20.77 -8.87 -9.80
C ILE A 247 -19.85 -7.69 -9.50
N GLY A 248 -18.92 -7.44 -10.43
CA GLY A 248 -18.07 -6.26 -10.41
C GLY A 248 -18.79 -5.03 -10.98
N VAL A 249 -18.74 -3.93 -10.25
CA VAL A 249 -19.14 -2.59 -10.67
C VAL A 249 -18.04 -1.60 -10.26
N PRO A 250 -18.02 -0.36 -10.78
CA PRO A 250 -16.96 0.57 -10.38
C PRO A 250 -16.98 0.87 -8.88
N GLU A 251 -15.78 0.81 -8.29
CA GLU A 251 -15.52 1.03 -6.86
C GLU A 251 -15.91 2.46 -6.45
N ARG A 252 -16.54 2.59 -5.29
CA ARG A 252 -17.19 3.83 -4.85
C ARG A 252 -17.23 3.95 -3.33
N ILE A 253 -17.32 5.18 -2.85
CA ILE A 253 -17.52 5.44 -1.43
C ILE A 253 -18.94 5.00 -1.04
N PRO A 254 -19.13 4.26 0.07
CA PRO A 254 -20.46 3.87 0.53
C PRO A 254 -21.35 5.07 0.88
N CYS A 255 -22.66 4.91 0.77
CA CYS A 255 -23.61 5.95 1.18
C CYS A 255 -23.47 6.28 2.67
N ASN A 256 -23.60 7.56 3.03
CA ASN A 256 -23.46 8.05 4.41
C ASN A 256 -22.12 7.69 5.08
N TRP A 257 -21.09 7.41 4.28
CA TRP A 257 -19.76 7.11 4.77
C TRP A 257 -18.99 8.38 5.15
N ALA A 258 -18.38 8.34 6.32
CA ALA A 258 -17.41 9.32 6.77
C ALA A 258 -16.08 8.64 7.07
N LYS A 259 -14.97 9.30 6.73
CA LYS A 259 -13.63 8.82 7.07
C LYS A 259 -13.43 8.75 8.59
N ARG A 260 -12.51 7.89 9.03
CA ARG A 260 -12.12 7.78 10.45
C ARG A 260 -11.71 9.13 11.03
N LYS A 261 -11.97 9.33 12.34
CA LYS A 261 -11.70 10.62 13.03
C LYS A 261 -10.23 10.83 13.37
N THR A 262 -9.55 9.77 13.79
CA THR A 262 -8.12 9.82 14.14
C THR A 262 -7.30 9.36 12.94
N PRO A 263 -6.23 10.09 12.56
CA PRO A 263 -5.36 9.66 11.47
C PRO A 263 -4.81 8.25 11.68
N TYR A 264 -4.76 7.42 10.64
CA TYR A 264 -4.16 6.08 10.69
C TYR A 264 -2.68 6.16 10.31
N SER A 265 -1.80 6.00 11.29
CA SER A 265 -0.35 6.22 11.16
C SER A 265 0.41 5.00 10.64
N ALA A 266 1.70 5.18 10.34
CA ALA A 266 2.59 4.08 10.00
C ALA A 266 2.77 3.11 11.18
N VAL A 267 2.75 3.62 12.41
CA VAL A 267 2.83 2.80 13.62
C VAL A 267 1.58 1.92 13.76
N ASP A 268 0.40 2.50 13.58
CA ASP A 268 -0.87 1.75 13.65
C ASP A 268 -0.89 0.61 12.62
N LEU A 269 -0.49 0.91 11.38
CA LEU A 269 -0.39 -0.09 10.32
C LEU A 269 0.57 -1.23 10.69
N ASN A 270 1.77 -0.91 11.18
CA ASN A 270 2.75 -1.94 11.54
C ASN A 270 2.25 -2.85 12.67
N VAL A 271 1.59 -2.27 13.69
CA VAL A 271 0.99 -3.04 14.79
C VAL A 271 -0.08 -4.00 14.26
N GLN A 272 -1.02 -3.50 13.44
CA GLN A 272 -2.13 -4.31 12.95
C GLN A 272 -1.68 -5.34 11.92
N ALA A 273 -0.72 -5.01 11.05
CA ALA A 273 -0.15 -5.95 10.08
C ALA A 273 0.54 -7.12 10.78
N LEU A 274 1.34 -6.84 11.81
CA LEU A 274 2.00 -7.86 12.62
C LEU A 274 0.98 -8.75 13.34
N LYS A 275 -0.03 -8.14 13.98
CA LYS A 275 -1.13 -8.87 14.63
C LYS A 275 -1.84 -9.80 13.64
N LEU A 276 -2.17 -9.30 12.45
CA LEU A 276 -2.89 -10.07 11.42
C LEU A 276 -2.06 -11.27 10.92
N TYR A 277 -0.76 -11.05 10.69
CA TYR A 277 0.16 -12.11 10.27
C TYR A 277 0.34 -13.18 11.35
N LEU A 278 0.61 -12.77 12.60
CA LEU A 278 0.88 -13.70 13.70
C LEU A 278 -0.34 -14.55 14.11
N ALA A 279 -1.55 -14.15 13.73
CA ALA A 279 -2.74 -14.95 13.96
C ALA A 279 -2.77 -16.24 13.09
N ASN A 280 -2.21 -16.20 11.87
CA ASN A 280 -2.05 -17.37 11.00
C ASN A 280 -0.73 -17.24 10.21
N PRO A 281 0.44 -17.46 10.85
CA PRO A 281 1.73 -17.23 10.22
C PRO A 281 1.99 -18.25 9.11
N VAL A 282 2.62 -17.80 8.03
CA VAL A 282 3.00 -18.63 6.88
C VAL A 282 4.47 -18.40 6.52
N LEU A 283 5.13 -19.46 6.05
CA LEU A 283 6.52 -19.37 5.61
C LEU A 283 6.65 -18.53 4.34
N PHE A 284 7.80 -17.86 4.19
CA PHE A 284 8.17 -17.28 2.91
C PHE A 284 8.67 -18.36 1.96
N GLY A 285 8.58 -18.15 0.65
CA GLY A 285 9.03 -19.11 -0.35
C GLY A 285 8.29 -19.01 -1.68
N GLY A 286 8.30 -20.08 -2.44
CA GLY A 286 7.56 -20.15 -3.69
C GLY A 286 7.46 -21.56 -4.27
N ASN A 287 6.51 -21.75 -5.17
CA ASN A 287 6.37 -22.98 -5.94
C ASN A 287 7.44 -23.07 -7.03
N THR A 288 7.95 -24.27 -7.29
CA THR A 288 9.01 -24.55 -8.27
C THR A 288 8.46 -24.94 -9.64
N GLY A 289 7.60 -24.10 -10.22
CA GLY A 289 7.06 -24.28 -11.57
C GLY A 289 5.90 -25.29 -11.68
N LYS A 290 5.39 -25.80 -10.56
CA LYS A 290 4.21 -26.69 -10.50
C LYS A 290 3.38 -26.39 -9.25
N PRO A 291 2.05 -26.56 -9.28
CA PRO A 291 1.26 -26.43 -8.07
C PRO A 291 1.71 -27.43 -7.00
N ASN A 292 1.60 -27.07 -5.72
CA ASN A 292 2.04 -27.88 -4.58
C ASN A 292 3.54 -28.26 -4.59
N SER A 293 4.42 -27.38 -5.06
CA SER A 293 5.88 -27.61 -5.09
C SER A 293 6.66 -26.58 -4.26
N PHE A 294 6.03 -26.09 -3.19
CA PHE A 294 6.52 -24.96 -2.41
C PHE A 294 7.83 -25.28 -1.71
N ILE A 295 8.90 -24.57 -2.07
CA ILE A 295 10.14 -24.53 -1.31
C ILE A 295 10.05 -23.35 -0.35
N ALA A 296 9.99 -23.66 0.94
CA ALA A 296 10.01 -22.66 1.98
C ALA A 296 11.44 -22.14 2.22
N ASP A 297 11.57 -20.83 2.32
CA ASP A 297 12.58 -20.23 3.19
C ASP A 297 12.10 -20.46 4.62
N LEU A 298 12.93 -21.06 5.48
CA LEU A 298 12.55 -21.40 6.87
C LEU A 298 12.32 -20.16 7.75
N GLN A 299 12.35 -18.97 7.16
CA GLN A 299 12.03 -17.71 7.79
C GLN A 299 10.51 -17.45 7.78
N GLN A 300 10.00 -17.05 8.93
CA GLN A 300 8.67 -16.49 9.15
C GLN A 300 8.75 -15.45 10.26
N LEU A 301 7.76 -14.58 10.35
CA LEU A 301 7.61 -13.73 11.53
C LEU A 301 7.06 -14.55 12.70
N THR A 302 7.70 -14.48 13.87
CA THR A 302 7.25 -15.19 15.08
C THR A 302 7.10 -14.24 16.26
N SER A 303 6.23 -14.60 17.20
CA SER A 303 6.02 -13.85 18.46
C SER A 303 7.29 -13.76 19.31
N ASP A 304 8.17 -14.75 19.21
CA ASP A 304 9.20 -14.98 20.22
C ASP A 304 10.39 -14.01 20.10
N ASN A 305 10.54 -13.31 18.96
CA ASN A 305 11.68 -12.41 18.71
C ASN A 305 11.34 -11.12 17.94
N GLN A 306 10.06 -10.80 17.70
CA GLN A 306 9.69 -9.67 16.84
C GLN A 306 8.98 -8.56 17.59
N THR A 307 9.63 -7.40 17.64
CA THR A 307 9.01 -6.15 18.10
C THR A 307 8.38 -5.41 16.93
N VAL A 308 7.38 -4.55 17.19
CA VAL A 308 6.77 -3.68 16.18
C VAL A 308 7.85 -2.91 15.40
N ASN A 309 8.85 -2.39 16.11
CA ASN A 309 9.99 -1.70 15.50
C ASN A 309 10.87 -2.64 14.66
N GLY A 310 11.16 -3.84 15.16
CA GLY A 310 11.93 -4.84 14.42
C GLY A 310 11.26 -5.23 13.09
N VAL A 311 9.94 -5.37 13.08
CA VAL A 311 9.15 -5.68 11.89
C VAL A 311 9.13 -4.50 10.93
N ALA A 312 8.94 -3.27 11.42
CA ALA A 312 9.04 -2.07 10.59
C ALA A 312 10.41 -1.97 9.92
N CYS A 313 11.49 -2.26 10.64
CA CYS A 313 12.83 -2.27 10.07
C CYS A 313 13.05 -3.41 9.08
N PHE A 314 12.45 -4.59 9.32
CA PHE A 314 12.48 -5.69 8.36
C PHE A 314 11.76 -5.34 7.05
N ILE A 315 10.55 -4.78 7.13
CA ILE A 315 9.81 -4.28 5.96
C ILE A 315 10.63 -3.22 5.23
N TYR A 316 11.28 -2.31 5.96
CA TYR A 316 12.13 -1.30 5.35
C TYR A 316 13.30 -1.94 4.57
N GLN A 317 13.97 -2.95 5.14
CA GLN A 317 15.01 -3.68 4.42
C GLN A 317 14.45 -4.44 3.21
N ALA A 318 13.26 -5.03 3.30
CA ALA A 318 12.61 -5.71 2.19
C ALA A 318 12.32 -4.74 1.03
N ILE A 319 11.80 -3.54 1.31
CA ILE A 319 11.58 -2.49 0.30
C ILE A 319 12.91 -2.12 -0.39
N LEU A 320 13.98 -1.95 0.38
CA LEU A 320 15.31 -1.65 -0.17
C LEU A 320 15.91 -2.83 -0.97
N ALA A 321 15.52 -4.07 -0.68
CA ALA A 321 15.99 -5.26 -1.39
C ALA A 321 15.28 -5.48 -2.73
N VAL A 322 14.03 -5.03 -2.87
CA VAL A 322 13.27 -5.07 -4.14
C VAL A 322 13.78 -4.04 -5.14
N THR A 323 14.62 -3.09 -4.69
CA THR A 323 15.27 -2.14 -5.61
C THR A 323 16.25 -2.93 -6.49
N PRO A 324 16.05 -3.02 -7.82
CA PRO A 324 16.75 -4.01 -8.64
C PRO A 324 18.26 -3.90 -8.48
N SER A 325 18.93 -4.98 -8.06
CA SER A 325 20.37 -5.11 -8.23
C SER A 325 20.68 -5.43 -9.69
N GLU A 326 21.04 -4.41 -10.46
CA GLU A 326 21.91 -4.41 -11.65
C GLU A 326 21.68 -5.42 -12.80
N ILE A 327 20.58 -6.15 -12.87
CA ILE A 327 20.29 -7.04 -14.01
C ILE A 327 19.10 -6.49 -14.80
N ASP A 328 19.32 -5.37 -15.49
CA ASP A 328 18.65 -5.16 -16.77
C ASP A 328 19.45 -4.17 -17.63
N THR A 329 19.77 -4.57 -18.85
CA THR A 329 20.62 -3.87 -19.81
C THR A 329 19.99 -2.59 -20.40
N VAL A 330 19.04 -1.96 -19.69
CA VAL A 330 18.35 -0.75 -20.11
C VAL A 330 18.21 0.21 -18.93
N VAL A 331 19.17 1.12 -18.78
CA VAL A 331 19.10 2.44 -18.11
C VAL A 331 18.44 2.49 -16.72
N ILE A 332 18.25 1.38 -16.00
CA ILE A 332 17.95 1.45 -14.57
C ILE A 332 19.24 1.92 -13.91
N LYS A 333 19.20 3.05 -13.18
CA LYS A 333 20.23 3.39 -12.20
C LYS A 333 19.71 2.96 -10.84
N PRO A 334 19.99 1.73 -10.36
CA PRO A 334 19.55 1.26 -9.04
C PRO A 334 19.83 2.28 -7.93
N ALA A 335 20.98 2.97 -8.01
CA ALA A 335 21.36 4.04 -7.10
C ALA A 335 20.35 5.21 -7.04
N SER A 336 19.71 5.59 -8.15
CA SER A 336 18.72 6.68 -8.17
C SER A 336 17.41 6.28 -7.50
N ILE A 337 16.92 5.06 -7.73
CA ILE A 337 15.71 4.55 -7.07
C ILE A 337 16.00 4.37 -5.57
N LEU A 338 17.15 3.78 -5.24
CA LEU A 338 17.58 3.60 -3.86
C LEU A 338 17.72 4.95 -3.14
N SER A 339 18.34 5.95 -3.78
CA SER A 339 18.44 7.32 -3.25
C SER A 339 17.06 7.94 -3.04
N TYR A 340 16.13 7.76 -3.99
CA TYR A 340 14.77 8.26 -3.88
C TYR A 340 14.04 7.67 -2.66
N ILE A 341 14.14 6.34 -2.48
CA ILE A 341 13.55 5.64 -1.32
C ILE A 341 14.20 6.11 -0.03
N ILE A 342 15.52 6.06 0.08
CA ILE A 342 16.27 6.43 1.29
C ILE A 342 15.96 7.87 1.69
N ASN A 343 16.00 8.83 0.77
CA ASN A 343 15.77 10.24 1.10
C ASN A 343 14.36 10.51 1.66
N LYS A 344 13.35 9.74 1.25
CA LYS A 344 11.98 9.88 1.74
C LYS A 344 11.70 9.06 2.99
N LEU A 345 12.29 7.87 3.11
CA LEU A 345 11.93 6.87 4.12
C LEU A 345 12.88 6.82 5.32
N ASP A 346 14.17 7.15 5.17
CA ASP A 346 15.12 7.16 6.30
C ASP A 346 14.62 8.02 7.47
N PRO A 347 14.09 9.25 7.27
CA PRO A 347 13.59 10.05 8.39
C PRO A 347 12.44 9.37 9.12
N ILE A 348 11.52 8.75 8.39
CA ILE A 348 10.35 8.08 9.00
C ILE A 348 10.80 6.83 9.75
N PHE A 349 11.57 5.95 9.10
CA PHE A 349 11.99 4.68 9.70
C PHE A 349 13.05 4.83 10.78
N GLY A 350 13.96 5.80 10.64
CA GLY A 350 14.93 6.15 11.66
C GLY A 350 14.27 6.78 12.89
N ASP A 351 13.47 7.84 12.70
CA ASP A 351 12.94 8.62 13.81
C ASP A 351 11.80 7.89 14.55
N GLN A 352 10.91 7.18 13.83
CA GLN A 352 9.74 6.54 14.44
C GLN A 352 10.00 5.11 14.90
N PHE A 353 10.78 4.33 14.14
CA PHE A 353 10.99 2.90 14.41
C PHE A 353 12.40 2.59 14.91
N GLY A 354 13.33 3.56 14.92
CA GLY A 354 14.70 3.35 15.36
C GLY A 354 15.52 2.48 14.39
N CYS A 355 15.13 2.43 13.12
CA CYS A 355 15.83 1.62 12.14
C CYS A 355 17.22 2.18 11.84
N PRO A 356 18.27 1.34 11.72
CA PRO A 356 19.61 1.81 11.37
C PRO A 356 19.61 2.58 10.03
N SER A 357 20.34 3.69 9.97
CA SER A 357 20.45 4.46 8.72
C SER A 357 21.02 3.61 7.61
N THR A 358 20.41 3.70 6.42
CA THR A 358 20.76 2.88 5.27
C THR A 358 21.60 3.60 4.22
N ARG A 359 22.04 4.85 4.51
CA ARG A 359 22.82 5.68 3.58
C ARG A 359 24.14 5.07 3.12
N PHE A 360 24.71 4.14 3.89
CA PHE A 360 25.90 3.38 3.47
C PHE A 360 25.66 2.50 2.24
N LYS A 361 24.41 2.23 1.86
CA LYS A 361 24.08 1.50 0.62
C LYS A 361 24.18 2.38 -0.64
N LEU A 362 24.46 3.68 -0.49
CA LEU A 362 24.63 4.62 -1.60
C LEU A 362 26.10 4.82 -2.03
N THR A 363 27.03 4.23 -1.28
CA THR A 363 28.48 4.24 -1.55
C THR A 363 28.90 2.93 -2.19
#